data_AF-A0A9N9FQP0-F1
#
_entry.id   AF-A0A9N9FQP0-F1
#
_cell.length_a   1.000
_cell.length_b   1.000
_cell.length_c   1.000
_cell.angle_alpha   90.00
_cell.angle_beta   90.00
_cell.angle_gamma   90.00
#
_symmetry.space_group_name_H-M   'P 1'
#
loop_
_entity.id
_entity.type
_entity.pdbx_description
1 polymer ?
#
loop_
_entity_poly.entity_id
_entity_poly.type
_entity_poly.pdbx_seq_one_letter_code
_entity_poly.pdbx_strand_id
1 'polypeptide(L)'
;PVNISEVGVFDIVSSKLCDPSVKQYSGYLDISSDEHIFFWFFESRNKKNPLPSESIPLTIWLNGGPGCSSMIGLFQELGPCNTINKGASTQWNPNSWNEVSHMLFIDQPVGVGFSDGDSSKVSTSQQAADKLYVFLQNFFKKFPEYAKLDLHFFGESFGGHYVPTSARVIYDNNQQIIAGRGNGTIINLKTIGIGNGWINPLIQYATYASFACDNVTACYKSQKNCAAVDHRWCDPIIRLYIYGTDLSIYDIKEYSDPPTDYVNYLNQPDIIKQIGAKEKFDVCSDPIYFAFQDSGDVISNTANHIEYLLDKNIPILLYHGDLDFICNWYGGHDVALNLNWSHADQFRKAPTHEWSVSGKKAGTYQEASNLRFVRVYNAGHEVPYYQPENSLSSNGKRIADIFKKKVQGLQELKEQNKKVGQIAYLERGGRYIFYVITKEKYFQKPSKANFERVLNELRVMCEEMNIRNLSMPRIGTGLDKLPLEYVHDVINATFQGTNMRILM
;
A
#
# COMPACT_ATOMS: atom_id res chain seq x y z
N PRO A 1 -10.33 -0.70 -20.28
CA PRO A 1 -10.17 0.66 -19.71
C PRO A 1 -11.46 1.06 -19.00
N VAL A 2 -11.36 1.54 -17.77
CA VAL A 2 -12.53 2.12 -17.08
C VAL A 2 -12.90 3.42 -17.79
N ASN A 3 -14.18 3.64 -18.05
CA ASN A 3 -14.65 4.86 -18.70
C ASN A 3 -14.66 6.02 -17.69
N ILE A 4 -13.86 7.05 -17.94
CA ILE A 4 -13.77 8.25 -17.10
C ILE A 4 -14.74 9.27 -17.69
N SER A 5 -16.01 9.27 -17.28
CA SER A 5 -16.96 10.32 -17.68
C SER A 5 -16.58 11.67 -17.08
N GLU A 6 -16.67 12.76 -17.86
CA GLU A 6 -16.33 14.14 -17.46
C GLU A 6 -17.31 14.79 -16.46
N VAL A 7 -17.82 14.04 -15.49
CA VAL A 7 -18.65 14.60 -14.42
C VAL A 7 -17.72 14.86 -13.25
N GLY A 8 -17.39 16.11 -13.00
CA GLY A 8 -16.50 16.50 -11.90
C GLY A 8 -16.99 17.78 -11.29
N VAL A 9 -18.15 17.75 -10.65
CA VAL A 9 -18.43 18.77 -9.63
C VAL A 9 -17.58 18.41 -8.42
N PHE A 10 -16.91 19.42 -7.88
CA PHE A 10 -16.01 19.28 -6.74
C PHE A 10 -16.57 20.12 -5.60
N ASP A 11 -17.18 19.46 -4.62
CA ASP A 11 -17.67 20.12 -3.41
C ASP A 11 -16.67 19.83 -2.28
N ILE A 12 -15.62 20.64 -2.22
CA ILE A 12 -14.47 20.41 -1.35
C ILE A 12 -14.26 21.62 -0.47
N VAL A 13 -14.11 21.36 0.82
CA VAL A 13 -13.79 22.36 1.83
C VAL A 13 -12.42 22.10 2.42
N SER A 14 -11.87 23.12 3.06
CA SER A 14 -10.69 23.02 3.91
C SER A 14 -11.09 23.44 5.32
N SER A 15 -10.63 22.68 6.31
CA SER A 15 -10.92 22.94 7.72
C SER A 15 -9.63 22.94 8.54
N LYS A 16 -9.75 23.13 9.86
CA LYS A 16 -8.65 22.97 10.82
C LYS A 16 -8.95 21.88 11.85
N LEU A 17 -9.92 21.02 11.57
CA LEU A 17 -10.35 19.94 12.46
C LEU A 17 -9.25 18.88 12.54
N CYS A 18 -9.15 18.15 13.65
CA CYS A 18 -8.20 17.06 13.86
C CYS A 18 -6.72 17.47 13.92
N ASP A 19 -6.17 18.04 12.84
CA ASP A 19 -4.80 18.54 12.75
C ASP A 19 -4.76 19.94 12.12
N PRO A 20 -4.74 21.02 12.92
CA PRO A 20 -4.69 22.39 12.42
C PRO A 20 -3.31 22.77 11.86
N SER A 21 -2.29 21.90 12.01
CA SER A 21 -0.91 22.18 11.61
C SER A 21 -0.57 21.78 10.18
N VAL A 22 -1.47 21.03 9.53
CA VAL A 22 -1.29 20.56 8.14
C VAL A 22 -2.45 21.04 7.27
N LYS A 23 -2.21 21.11 5.97
CA LYS A 23 -3.29 21.30 5.00
C LYS A 23 -4.16 20.05 4.98
N GLN A 24 -5.47 20.27 4.94
CA GLN A 24 -6.46 19.21 4.86
C GLN A 24 -7.63 19.63 3.97
N TYR A 25 -8.23 18.62 3.34
CA TYR A 25 -9.38 18.76 2.46
C TYR A 25 -10.37 17.66 2.76
N SER A 26 -11.65 17.99 2.73
CA SER A 26 -12.73 17.00 2.81
C SER A 26 -13.89 17.42 1.93
N GLY A 27 -14.77 16.47 1.61
CA GLY A 27 -15.93 16.70 0.77
C GLY A 27 -16.04 15.64 -0.30
N TYR A 28 -16.69 15.99 -1.40
CA TYR A 28 -17.14 15.04 -2.42
C TYR A 28 -16.44 15.22 -3.75
N LEU A 29 -16.14 14.09 -4.40
CA LEU A 29 -15.90 14.02 -5.83
C LEU A 29 -16.97 13.15 -6.49
N ASP A 30 -17.57 13.68 -7.54
CA ASP A 30 -18.50 12.95 -8.38
C ASP A 30 -17.77 11.84 -9.14
N ILE A 31 -18.39 10.67 -9.26
CA ILE A 31 -17.94 9.58 -10.16
C ILE A 31 -18.97 9.29 -11.27
N SER A 32 -20.21 9.76 -11.09
CA SER A 32 -21.27 9.83 -12.10
C SER A 32 -22.13 11.07 -11.82
N SER A 33 -23.24 11.24 -12.55
CA SER A 33 -24.23 12.29 -12.27
C SER A 33 -24.98 12.14 -10.95
N ASP A 34 -24.97 10.95 -10.35
CA ASP A 34 -25.79 10.58 -9.20
C ASP A 34 -25.03 9.74 -8.16
N GLU A 35 -23.70 9.75 -8.21
CA GLU A 35 -22.83 9.01 -7.31
C GLU A 35 -21.65 9.89 -6.89
N HIS A 36 -21.51 10.07 -5.58
CA HIS A 36 -20.61 11.03 -4.95
C HIS A 36 -19.80 10.34 -3.85
N ILE A 37 -18.48 10.30 -4.00
CA ILE A 37 -17.58 9.68 -3.02
C ILE A 37 -17.00 10.76 -2.10
N PHE A 38 -17.22 10.59 -0.79
CA PHE A 38 -16.64 11.41 0.25
C PHE A 38 -15.21 10.98 0.56
N PHE A 39 -14.34 11.95 0.82
CA PHE A 39 -12.99 11.70 1.28
C PHE A 39 -12.56 12.71 2.35
N TRP A 40 -11.54 12.34 3.12
CA TRP A 40 -10.80 13.27 3.96
C TRP A 40 -9.30 13.07 3.79
N PHE A 41 -8.63 14.13 3.36
CA PHE A 41 -7.21 14.19 3.08
C PHE A 41 -6.46 15.03 4.12
N PHE A 42 -5.28 14.57 4.52
CA PHE A 42 -4.34 15.31 5.36
C PHE A 42 -2.93 15.27 4.76
N GLU A 43 -2.26 16.42 4.70
CA GLU A 43 -0.84 16.43 4.40
C GLU A 43 -0.01 15.79 5.51
N SER A 44 1.21 15.36 5.14
CA SER A 44 2.15 14.86 6.13
C SER A 44 2.63 15.97 7.06
N ARG A 45 2.75 15.65 8.35
CA ARG A 45 3.40 16.51 9.35
C ARG A 45 4.89 16.65 9.08
N ASN A 46 5.53 15.58 8.61
CA ASN A 46 6.94 15.55 8.20
C ASN A 46 7.91 16.12 9.26
N LYS A 47 7.61 15.94 10.56
CA LYS A 47 8.32 16.63 11.67
C LYS A 47 9.60 15.91 12.12
N LYS A 48 9.55 14.59 12.31
CA LYS A 48 10.63 13.83 12.96
C LYS A 48 11.81 13.55 12.03
N ASN A 49 11.55 13.33 10.74
CA ASN A 49 12.56 13.04 9.71
C ASN A 49 12.14 13.69 8.38
N PRO A 50 12.34 15.01 8.22
CA PRO A 50 11.76 15.77 7.12
C PRO A 50 12.29 15.29 5.76
N LEU A 51 11.36 14.98 4.85
CA LEU A 51 11.64 14.79 3.43
C LEU A 51 11.32 16.06 2.64
N PRO A 52 11.92 16.26 1.46
CA PRO A 52 11.41 17.19 0.46
C PRO A 52 9.96 16.85 0.11
N SER A 53 9.10 17.86 -0.08
CA SER A 53 7.66 17.68 -0.31
C SER A 53 7.34 16.71 -1.45
N GLU A 54 8.12 16.73 -2.53
CA GLU A 54 7.96 15.84 -3.68
C GLU A 54 8.37 14.38 -3.43
N SER A 55 9.01 14.11 -2.28
CA SER A 55 9.45 12.79 -1.84
C SER A 55 8.59 12.22 -0.71
N ILE A 56 7.61 12.98 -0.21
CA ILE A 56 6.63 12.49 0.77
C ILE A 56 5.59 11.67 0.00
N PRO A 57 5.37 10.39 0.34
CA PRO A 57 4.42 9.57 -0.38
C PRO A 57 2.97 9.96 -0.06
N LEU A 58 2.05 9.48 -0.88
CA LEU A 58 0.62 9.46 -0.60
C LEU A 58 0.22 8.05 -0.18
N THR A 59 -0.53 7.92 0.90
CA THR A 59 -1.11 6.67 1.35
C THR A 59 -2.62 6.78 1.32
N ILE A 60 -3.27 5.90 0.56
CA ILE A 60 -4.72 5.69 0.63
C ILE A 60 -5.00 4.68 1.73
N TRP A 61 -6.01 4.94 2.54
CA TRP A 61 -6.53 4.01 3.54
C TRP A 61 -7.99 3.66 3.26
N LEU A 62 -8.29 2.36 3.26
CA LEU A 62 -9.64 1.81 3.17
C LEU A 62 -9.94 0.89 4.35
N ASN A 63 -10.97 1.21 5.13
CA ASN A 63 -11.56 0.21 6.01
C ASN A 63 -12.41 -0.81 5.22
N GLY A 64 -12.84 -1.87 5.90
CA GLY A 64 -13.50 -3.03 5.30
C GLY A 64 -15.02 -3.03 5.40
N GLY A 65 -15.56 -4.00 6.14
CA GLY A 65 -16.98 -4.35 6.20
C GLY A 65 -17.26 -5.69 5.51
N PRO A 66 -17.72 -5.74 4.25
CA PRO A 66 -17.84 -4.65 3.28
C PRO A 66 -18.87 -3.59 3.66
N GLY A 67 -18.62 -2.35 3.24
CA GLY A 67 -19.56 -1.25 3.44
C GLY A 67 -19.31 -0.38 4.67
N CYS A 68 -18.13 -0.44 5.28
CA CYS A 68 -17.77 0.41 6.43
C CYS A 68 -16.90 1.60 6.04
N SER A 69 -17.13 2.73 6.70
CA SER A 69 -16.47 4.01 6.44
C SER A 69 -14.98 4.00 6.78
N SER A 70 -14.17 4.70 5.99
CA SER A 70 -12.74 4.90 6.29
C SER A 70 -12.50 5.98 7.36
N MET A 71 -13.57 6.57 7.89
CA MET A 71 -13.49 7.44 9.06
C MET A 71 -13.18 6.64 10.34
N ILE A 72 -13.39 5.31 10.34
CA ILE A 72 -12.88 4.40 11.38
C ILE A 72 -11.37 4.59 11.49
N GLY A 73 -10.62 4.34 10.40
CA GLY A 73 -9.17 4.48 10.39
C GLY A 73 -8.67 5.89 10.69
N LEU A 74 -9.45 6.91 10.34
CA LEU A 74 -9.12 8.29 10.63
C LEU A 74 -9.19 8.59 12.15
N PHE A 75 -10.31 8.28 12.80
CA PHE A 75 -10.57 8.74 14.16
C PHE A 75 -10.28 7.73 15.27
N GLN A 76 -10.13 6.45 14.93
CA GLN A 76 -9.92 5.38 15.90
C GLN A 76 -8.51 4.82 15.82
N GLU A 77 -7.93 4.75 14.61
CA GLU A 77 -6.71 3.98 14.38
C GLU A 77 -5.48 4.86 14.15
N LEU A 78 -5.31 5.38 12.93
CA LEU A 78 -4.04 5.87 12.40
C LEU A 78 -4.09 7.30 11.87
N GLY A 79 -5.27 7.93 11.88
CA GLY A 79 -5.42 9.31 11.47
C GLY A 79 -4.85 10.32 12.48
N PRO A 80 -4.93 11.62 12.16
CA PRO A 80 -4.19 12.66 12.86
C PRO A 80 -4.63 12.88 14.30
N CYS A 81 -5.82 12.45 14.67
CA CYS A 81 -6.43 12.67 15.97
C CYS A 81 -7.36 11.51 16.33
N ASN A 82 -7.62 11.38 17.63
CA ASN A 82 -8.60 10.43 18.16
C ASN A 82 -9.73 11.19 18.83
N THR A 83 -10.94 10.64 18.84
CA THR A 83 -12.05 11.25 19.58
C THR A 83 -11.91 11.05 21.08
N ILE A 84 -12.42 12.03 21.83
CA ILE A 84 -12.42 12.06 23.30
C ILE A 84 -13.76 12.53 23.83
N ASN A 85 -13.98 12.32 25.12
CA ASN A 85 -15.19 12.77 25.82
C ASN A 85 -16.46 12.29 25.14
N LYS A 86 -16.51 11.00 24.76
CA LYS A 86 -17.65 10.37 24.07
C LYS A 86 -18.00 11.00 22.72
N GLY A 87 -16.98 11.51 22.02
CA GLY A 87 -17.15 12.17 20.72
C GLY A 87 -17.51 13.65 20.79
N ALA A 88 -17.33 14.31 21.95
CA ALA A 88 -17.53 15.75 22.04
C ALA A 88 -16.40 16.53 21.35
N SER A 89 -15.18 15.99 21.30
CA SER A 89 -14.01 16.65 20.69
C SER A 89 -12.97 15.63 20.23
N THR A 90 -11.84 16.13 19.71
CA THR A 90 -10.69 15.33 19.26
C THR A 90 -9.42 15.73 19.99
N GLN A 91 -8.47 14.79 20.08
CA GLN A 91 -7.12 15.04 20.59
C GLN A 91 -6.08 14.57 19.58
N TRP A 92 -4.91 15.21 19.58
CA TRP A 92 -3.78 14.87 18.72
C TRP A 92 -3.34 13.40 18.88
N ASN A 93 -3.18 12.68 17.77
CA ASN A 93 -2.60 11.34 17.74
C ASN A 93 -1.09 11.43 17.43
N PRO A 94 -0.18 11.21 18.40
CA PRO A 94 1.26 11.29 18.18
C PRO A 94 1.82 10.13 17.32
N ASN A 95 1.01 9.11 17.07
CA ASN A 95 1.34 7.92 16.30
C ASN A 95 0.61 7.87 14.94
N SER A 96 0.07 9.00 14.48
CA SER A 96 -0.59 9.06 13.18
C SER A 96 0.35 8.71 12.03
N TRP A 97 -0.15 7.99 11.04
CA TRP A 97 0.58 7.72 9.80
C TRP A 97 0.84 8.99 8.97
N ASN A 98 0.11 10.08 9.22
CA ASN A 98 0.44 11.36 8.61
C ASN A 98 1.74 11.97 9.13
N GLU A 99 2.42 11.39 10.14
CA GLU A 99 3.79 11.76 10.48
C GLU A 99 4.79 11.53 9.33
N VAL A 100 4.53 10.58 8.43
CA VAL A 100 5.47 10.16 7.37
C VAL A 100 4.89 10.10 5.96
N SER A 101 3.57 10.21 5.80
CA SER A 101 2.88 10.18 4.51
C SER A 101 1.77 11.24 4.44
N HIS A 102 1.44 11.72 3.25
CA HIS A 102 0.10 12.30 3.04
C HIS A 102 -0.92 11.17 3.18
N MET A 103 -2.06 11.41 3.83
CA MET A 103 -3.08 10.41 4.10
C MET A 103 -4.39 10.78 3.39
N LEU A 104 -4.97 9.82 2.67
CA LEU A 104 -6.26 9.93 2.00
C LEU A 104 -7.19 8.82 2.48
N PHE A 105 -8.18 9.19 3.30
CA PHE A 105 -9.24 8.29 3.78
C PHE A 105 -10.46 8.45 2.86
N ILE A 106 -11.02 7.34 2.38
CA ILE A 106 -12.08 7.35 1.36
C ILE A 106 -13.24 6.49 1.82
N ASP A 107 -14.44 7.07 1.88
CA ASP A 107 -15.66 6.30 2.12
C ASP A 107 -16.08 5.62 0.83
N GLN A 108 -15.85 4.32 0.73
CA GLN A 108 -16.19 3.54 -0.45
C GLN A 108 -16.75 2.17 -0.04
N PRO A 109 -17.67 1.58 -0.82
CA PRO A 109 -18.27 2.09 -2.05
C PRO A 109 -19.28 3.25 -1.86
N VAL A 110 -19.99 3.61 -2.92
CA VAL A 110 -21.14 4.53 -2.86
C VAL A 110 -22.17 4.02 -1.84
N GLY A 111 -22.74 4.90 -1.02
CA GLY A 111 -23.69 4.55 0.04
C GLY A 111 -23.04 4.13 1.37
N VAL A 112 -21.73 4.36 1.53
CA VAL A 112 -20.96 4.09 2.76
C VAL A 112 -20.55 5.40 3.42
N GLY A 113 -20.65 5.48 4.75
CA GLY A 113 -20.19 6.66 5.49
C GLY A 113 -20.93 7.91 5.06
N PHE A 114 -20.19 8.89 4.56
CA PHE A 114 -20.76 10.10 3.95
C PHE A 114 -21.02 9.99 2.45
N SER A 115 -20.50 8.97 1.76
CA SER A 115 -20.64 8.80 0.31
C SER A 115 -22.08 8.51 -0.09
N ASP A 116 -22.58 9.23 -1.08
CA ASP A 116 -23.99 9.22 -1.49
C ASP A 116 -24.17 8.69 -2.92
N GLY A 117 -25.32 8.04 -3.15
CA GLY A 117 -25.74 7.46 -4.41
C GLY A 117 -26.45 6.11 -4.25
N ASP A 118 -26.86 5.52 -5.36
CA ASP A 118 -27.63 4.26 -5.38
C ASP A 118 -26.75 3.05 -5.03
N SER A 119 -26.85 2.60 -3.78
CA SER A 119 -26.13 1.44 -3.24
C SER A 119 -26.40 0.13 -3.98
N SER A 120 -27.52 0.00 -4.70
CA SER A 120 -27.80 -1.20 -5.51
C SER A 120 -26.87 -1.35 -6.72
N LYS A 121 -26.14 -0.29 -7.09
CA LYS A 121 -25.21 -0.27 -8.23
C LYS A 121 -23.83 -0.83 -7.90
N VAL A 122 -23.58 -1.28 -6.66
CA VAL A 122 -22.32 -1.91 -6.26
C VAL A 122 -22.59 -3.11 -5.36
N SER A 123 -22.15 -4.28 -5.79
CA SER A 123 -22.29 -5.53 -5.03
C SER A 123 -21.03 -6.40 -5.09
N THR A 124 -19.95 -5.93 -5.71
CA THR A 124 -18.70 -6.70 -5.83
C THR A 124 -17.49 -5.81 -5.66
N SER A 125 -16.37 -6.40 -5.24
CA SER A 125 -15.10 -5.71 -5.09
C SER A 125 -14.58 -5.16 -6.42
N GLN A 126 -14.86 -5.84 -7.53
CA GLN A 126 -14.50 -5.34 -8.87
C GLN A 126 -15.27 -4.08 -9.26
N GLN A 127 -16.59 -4.04 -9.02
CA GLN A 127 -17.40 -2.83 -9.27
C GLN A 127 -16.96 -1.67 -8.37
N ALA A 128 -16.69 -1.94 -7.09
CA ALA A 128 -16.15 -0.94 -6.18
C ALA A 128 -14.80 -0.38 -6.67
N ALA A 129 -13.90 -1.26 -7.11
CA ALA A 129 -12.59 -0.90 -7.64
C ALA A 129 -12.67 -0.02 -8.91
N ASP A 130 -13.59 -0.33 -9.83
CA ASP A 130 -13.79 0.48 -11.04
C ASP A 130 -14.28 1.89 -10.69
N LYS A 131 -15.22 2.01 -9.75
CA LYS A 131 -15.74 3.30 -9.27
C LYS A 131 -14.68 4.09 -8.50
N LEU A 132 -13.92 3.41 -7.64
CA LEU A 132 -12.80 4.03 -6.92
C LEU A 132 -11.71 4.51 -7.88
N TYR A 133 -11.46 3.80 -8.98
CA TYR A 133 -10.53 4.27 -10.01
C TYR A 133 -11.00 5.58 -10.65
N VAL A 134 -12.30 5.74 -10.95
CA VAL A 134 -12.87 7.02 -11.43
C VAL A 134 -12.68 8.12 -10.39
N PHE A 135 -12.97 7.84 -9.12
CA PHE A 135 -12.71 8.77 -8.02
C PHE A 135 -11.25 9.22 -8.00
N LEU A 136 -10.29 8.29 -8.10
CA LEU A 136 -8.86 8.62 -8.08
C LEU A 136 -8.43 9.46 -9.29
N GLN A 137 -8.98 9.19 -10.48
CA GLN A 137 -8.73 10.02 -11.66
C GLN A 137 -9.23 11.46 -11.45
N ASN A 138 -10.41 11.62 -10.86
CA ASN A 138 -10.97 12.93 -10.51
C ASN A 138 -10.19 13.61 -9.38
N PHE A 139 -9.74 12.87 -8.37
CA PHE A 139 -8.91 13.37 -7.28
C PHE A 139 -7.60 13.94 -7.83
N PHE A 140 -6.89 13.19 -8.67
CA PHE A 140 -5.62 13.66 -9.24
C PHE A 140 -5.78 14.73 -10.33
N LYS A 141 -6.95 14.83 -10.97
CA LYS A 141 -7.30 15.98 -11.82
C LYS A 141 -7.47 17.25 -10.97
N LYS A 142 -8.08 17.13 -9.80
CA LYS A 142 -8.30 18.25 -8.87
C LYS A 142 -7.04 18.65 -8.11
N PHE A 143 -6.22 17.68 -7.70
CA PHE A 143 -4.99 17.86 -6.94
C PHE A 143 -3.78 17.27 -7.69
N PRO A 144 -3.41 17.87 -8.84
CA PRO A 144 -2.33 17.36 -9.69
C PRO A 144 -0.96 17.34 -9.01
N GLU A 145 -0.76 18.10 -7.94
CA GLU A 145 0.47 18.09 -7.14
C GLU A 145 0.74 16.72 -6.49
N TYR A 146 -0.31 15.96 -6.12
CA TYR A 146 -0.15 14.65 -5.48
C TYR A 146 -0.06 13.50 -6.49
N ALA A 147 -0.41 13.73 -7.76
CA ALA A 147 -0.46 12.70 -8.80
C ALA A 147 0.89 12.04 -9.12
N LYS A 148 1.99 12.75 -8.85
CA LYS A 148 3.36 12.28 -9.13
C LYS A 148 3.99 11.53 -7.96
N LEU A 149 3.38 11.61 -6.79
CA LEU A 149 3.94 11.02 -5.58
C LEU A 149 3.90 9.50 -5.65
N ASP A 150 4.82 8.86 -4.93
CA ASP A 150 4.74 7.42 -4.71
C ASP A 150 3.45 7.11 -3.94
N LEU A 151 2.60 6.26 -4.52
CA LEU A 151 1.32 5.88 -3.93
C LEU A 151 1.44 4.53 -3.21
N HIS A 152 1.08 4.50 -1.94
CA HIS A 152 0.88 3.29 -1.15
C HIS A 152 -0.61 3.06 -0.95
N PHE A 153 -1.09 1.87 -1.28
CA PHE A 153 -2.51 1.53 -1.16
C PHE A 153 -2.71 0.60 0.02
N PHE A 154 -3.36 1.10 1.06
CA PHE A 154 -3.58 0.38 2.29
C PHE A 154 -5.05 0.17 2.61
N GLY A 155 -5.30 -0.89 3.36
CA GLY A 155 -6.57 -1.12 4.00
C GLY A 155 -6.51 -2.31 4.93
N GLU A 156 -7.65 -2.62 5.52
CA GLU A 156 -7.77 -3.69 6.50
C GLU A 156 -9.08 -4.47 6.40
N SER A 157 -9.15 -5.64 7.03
CA SER A 157 -10.37 -6.46 7.04
C SER A 157 -10.81 -6.82 5.62
N PHE A 158 -12.04 -6.49 5.21
CA PHE A 158 -12.50 -6.59 3.81
C PHE A 158 -11.71 -5.71 2.82
N GLY A 159 -10.86 -4.81 3.32
CA GLY A 159 -9.76 -4.21 2.56
C GLY A 159 -8.85 -5.25 1.89
N GLY A 160 -8.79 -6.48 2.40
CA GLY A 160 -8.15 -7.61 1.71
C GLY A 160 -8.83 -8.04 0.40
N HIS A 161 -10.10 -7.66 0.18
CA HIS A 161 -10.75 -7.73 -1.12
C HIS A 161 -10.56 -6.44 -1.92
N TYR A 162 -10.78 -5.29 -1.30
CA TYR A 162 -10.76 -3.99 -1.98
C TYR A 162 -9.38 -3.59 -2.50
N VAL A 163 -8.35 -3.64 -1.63
CA VAL A 163 -7.00 -3.15 -1.94
C VAL A 163 -6.36 -3.88 -3.12
N PRO A 164 -6.26 -5.23 -3.14
CA PRO A 164 -5.61 -5.90 -4.26
C PRO A 164 -6.41 -5.80 -5.56
N THR A 165 -7.74 -5.78 -5.49
CA THR A 165 -8.61 -5.58 -6.65
C THR A 165 -8.39 -4.19 -7.26
N SER A 166 -8.49 -3.13 -6.45
CA SER A 166 -8.27 -1.74 -6.87
C SER A 166 -6.86 -1.50 -7.38
N ALA A 167 -5.85 -2.07 -6.73
CA ALA A 167 -4.46 -1.98 -7.16
C ALA A 167 -4.24 -2.62 -8.54
N ARG A 168 -4.90 -3.74 -8.84
CA ARG A 168 -4.87 -4.33 -10.19
C ARG A 168 -5.55 -3.44 -11.22
N VAL A 169 -6.72 -2.88 -10.90
CA VAL A 169 -7.42 -1.93 -11.79
C VAL A 169 -6.53 -0.73 -12.11
N ILE A 170 -5.86 -0.16 -11.11
CA ILE A 170 -4.88 0.92 -11.30
C ILE A 170 -3.75 0.48 -12.22
N TYR A 171 -3.12 -0.66 -11.92
CA TYR A 171 -1.99 -1.17 -12.70
C TYR A 171 -2.37 -1.40 -14.17
N ASP A 172 -3.47 -2.10 -14.43
CA ASP A 172 -3.90 -2.45 -15.78
C ASP A 172 -4.30 -1.20 -16.58
N ASN A 173 -4.99 -0.22 -15.97
CA ASN A 173 -5.28 1.04 -16.64
C ASN A 173 -4.02 1.89 -16.90
N ASN A 174 -3.06 1.92 -15.98
CA ASN A 174 -1.76 2.54 -16.23
C ASN A 174 -1.07 1.94 -17.47
N GLN A 175 -1.10 0.60 -17.63
CA GLN A 175 -0.54 -0.04 -18.82
C GLN A 175 -1.27 0.37 -20.10
N GLN A 176 -2.60 0.54 -20.07
CA GLN A 176 -3.35 1.03 -21.23
C GLN A 176 -2.97 2.47 -21.59
N ILE A 177 -2.81 3.36 -20.60
CA ILE A 177 -2.39 4.75 -20.82
C ILE A 177 -0.98 4.80 -21.41
N ILE A 178 -0.03 4.03 -20.85
CA ILE A 178 1.35 3.94 -21.34
C ILE A 178 1.39 3.42 -22.79
N ALA A 179 0.51 2.47 -23.13
CA ALA A 179 0.40 1.92 -24.48
C ALA A 179 -0.33 2.84 -25.48
N GLY A 180 -0.77 4.04 -25.07
CA GLY A 180 -1.53 4.97 -25.91
C GLY A 180 -2.96 4.52 -26.21
N ARG A 181 -3.52 3.59 -25.42
CA ARG A 181 -4.87 3.01 -25.61
C ARG A 181 -5.88 3.47 -24.54
N GLY A 182 -5.45 4.33 -23.63
CA GLY A 182 -6.28 4.88 -22.56
C GLY A 182 -5.98 6.37 -22.37
N ASN A 183 -6.89 7.05 -21.67
CA ASN A 183 -6.74 8.43 -21.23
C ASN A 183 -6.75 8.48 -19.70
N GLY A 184 -6.18 9.53 -19.12
CA GLY A 184 -6.14 9.74 -17.67
C GLY A 184 -4.74 9.95 -17.12
N THR A 185 -4.69 10.16 -15.81
CA THR A 185 -3.47 10.33 -15.03
C THR A 185 -2.89 8.97 -14.68
N ILE A 186 -1.61 8.76 -15.01
CA ILE A 186 -0.88 7.57 -14.53
C ILE A 186 -0.71 7.68 -13.02
N ILE A 187 -1.24 6.71 -12.28
CA ILE A 187 -1.16 6.66 -10.82
C ILE A 187 0.10 5.87 -10.45
N ASN A 188 1.05 6.49 -9.76
CA ASN A 188 2.34 5.88 -9.42
C ASN A 188 2.25 4.90 -8.24
N LEU A 189 1.46 3.82 -8.41
CA LEU A 189 1.30 2.74 -7.44
C LEU A 189 2.65 2.07 -7.15
N LYS A 190 3.11 2.21 -5.91
CA LYS A 190 4.37 1.62 -5.45
C LYS A 190 4.16 0.34 -4.70
N THR A 191 3.22 0.30 -3.77
CA THR A 191 3.02 -0.87 -2.91
C THR A 191 1.56 -1.00 -2.50
N ILE A 192 1.20 -2.20 -2.07
CA ILE A 192 -0.03 -2.41 -1.31
C ILE A 192 0.26 -2.98 0.08
N GLY A 193 -0.61 -2.65 1.03
CA GLY A 193 -0.57 -3.19 2.38
C GLY A 193 -1.96 -3.58 2.87
N ILE A 194 -2.05 -4.74 3.51
CA ILE A 194 -3.32 -5.29 3.98
C ILE A 194 -3.15 -5.70 5.44
N GLY A 195 -3.88 -5.02 6.32
CA GLY A 195 -3.95 -5.30 7.76
C GLY A 195 -5.07 -6.29 8.04
N ASN A 196 -4.81 -7.36 8.77
CA ASN A 196 -5.85 -8.29 9.23
C ASN A 196 -6.85 -8.63 8.11
N GLY A 197 -6.33 -8.98 6.94
CA GLY A 197 -7.10 -8.98 5.71
C GLY A 197 -7.92 -10.24 5.50
N TRP A 198 -9.16 -10.08 5.06
CA TRP A 198 -9.96 -11.13 4.43
C TRP A 198 -9.59 -11.19 2.95
N ILE A 199 -8.97 -12.29 2.48
CA ILE A 199 -8.31 -12.37 1.15
C ILE A 199 -8.67 -13.67 0.44
N ASN A 200 -8.47 -14.80 1.12
CA ASN A 200 -8.78 -16.12 0.58
C ASN A 200 -9.59 -16.90 1.61
N PRO A 201 -10.93 -16.76 1.55
CA PRO A 201 -11.86 -17.35 2.51
C PRO A 201 -11.69 -18.86 2.63
N LEU A 202 -11.42 -19.57 1.53
CA LEU A 202 -11.19 -21.01 1.54
C LEU A 202 -10.04 -21.42 2.47
N ILE A 203 -8.94 -20.65 2.47
CA ILE A 203 -7.79 -20.89 3.33
C ILE A 203 -8.05 -20.37 4.74
N GLN A 204 -8.59 -19.17 4.88
CA GLN A 204 -8.76 -18.53 6.18
C GLN A 204 -9.81 -19.21 7.05
N TYR A 205 -10.93 -19.67 6.46
CA TYR A 205 -11.92 -20.49 7.17
C TYR A 205 -11.32 -21.80 7.73
N ALA A 206 -10.24 -22.32 7.12
CA ALA A 206 -9.52 -23.49 7.64
C ALA A 206 -8.91 -23.26 9.02
N THR A 207 -8.62 -22.00 9.33
CA THR A 207 -7.86 -21.64 10.52
C THR A 207 -8.72 -21.31 11.72
N TYR A 208 -10.01 -20.99 11.57
CA TYR A 208 -10.86 -20.69 12.73
C TYR A 208 -10.91 -21.85 13.72
N ALA A 209 -10.97 -23.09 13.24
CA ALA A 209 -10.88 -24.25 14.11
C ALA A 209 -9.51 -24.30 14.80
N SER A 210 -8.42 -24.33 14.06
CA SER A 210 -7.07 -24.37 14.67
C SER A 210 -6.78 -23.18 15.60
N PHE A 211 -7.40 -22.02 15.35
CA PHE A 211 -7.29 -20.81 16.14
C PHE A 211 -8.20 -20.84 17.39
N ALA A 212 -9.40 -21.42 17.28
CA ALA A 212 -10.41 -21.46 18.34
C ALA A 212 -10.42 -22.77 19.15
N CYS A 213 -10.31 -23.94 18.51
CA CYS A 213 -10.29 -25.33 19.03
C CYS A 213 -10.02 -26.45 17.95
N ASP A 214 -9.29 -27.52 18.31
CA ASP A 214 -8.64 -28.57 17.49
C ASP A 214 -9.41 -29.46 16.46
N ASN A 215 -10.69 -29.27 16.07
CA ASN A 215 -11.28 -30.17 15.05
C ASN A 215 -12.56 -29.68 14.31
N VAL A 216 -12.49 -29.31 13.02
CA VAL A 216 -13.67 -29.00 12.16
C VAL A 216 -13.50 -29.44 10.69
N THR A 217 -13.20 -30.71 10.41
CA THR A 217 -12.89 -31.19 9.03
C THR A 217 -14.08 -31.26 8.05
N ALA A 218 -15.33 -31.06 8.49
CA ALA A 218 -16.52 -31.28 7.66
C ALA A 218 -16.91 -30.09 6.73
N CYS A 219 -16.46 -28.86 7.03
CA CYS A 219 -16.88 -27.64 6.34
C CYS A 219 -16.25 -27.50 4.92
N TYR A 220 -15.07 -28.09 4.70
CA TYR A 220 -14.18 -27.75 3.57
C TYR A 220 -14.52 -28.37 2.20
N LYS A 221 -15.49 -29.28 2.09
CA LYS A 221 -15.61 -30.15 0.90
C LYS A 221 -16.60 -29.73 -0.20
N SER A 222 -17.40 -28.67 -0.03
CA SER A 222 -18.57 -28.46 -0.91
C SER A 222 -18.36 -27.57 -2.14
N GLN A 223 -17.52 -26.51 -2.09
CA GLN A 223 -17.10 -25.61 -3.21
C GLN A 223 -18.12 -25.31 -4.34
N LYS A 224 -19.43 -25.37 -4.09
CA LYS A 224 -20.50 -25.07 -5.05
C LYS A 224 -21.60 -24.27 -4.35
N ASN A 225 -22.11 -23.24 -5.04
CA ASN A 225 -23.09 -22.29 -4.53
C ASN A 225 -22.57 -21.46 -3.33
N CYS A 226 -21.63 -20.57 -3.62
CA CYS A 226 -20.89 -19.76 -2.66
C CYS A 226 -21.75 -19.20 -1.51
N ALA A 227 -22.74 -18.34 -1.77
CA ALA A 227 -23.54 -17.73 -0.69
C ALA A 227 -24.23 -18.78 0.21
N ALA A 228 -24.68 -19.89 -0.36
CA ALA A 228 -25.24 -20.99 0.41
C ALA A 228 -24.20 -21.77 1.22
N VAL A 229 -22.92 -21.79 0.80
CA VAL A 229 -21.82 -22.38 1.57
C VAL A 229 -21.51 -21.52 2.80
N ASP A 230 -21.46 -20.20 2.62
CA ASP A 230 -21.17 -19.26 3.71
C ASP A 230 -22.21 -19.38 4.84
N HIS A 231 -23.49 -19.22 4.50
CA HIS A 231 -24.60 -19.32 5.47
C HIS A 231 -24.73 -20.69 6.14
N ARG A 232 -24.42 -21.77 5.42
CA ARG A 232 -24.68 -23.13 5.91
C ARG A 232 -23.53 -23.70 6.74
N TRP A 233 -22.29 -23.31 6.47
CA TRP A 233 -21.13 -24.02 7.00
C TRP A 233 -20.08 -23.10 7.66
N CYS A 234 -19.96 -21.85 7.21
CA CYS A 234 -18.92 -20.94 7.67
C CYS A 234 -19.37 -20.02 8.81
N ASP A 235 -20.48 -19.30 8.61
CA ASP A 235 -21.10 -18.41 9.60
C ASP A 235 -21.36 -19.08 10.97
N PRO A 236 -21.80 -20.36 11.04
CA PRO A 236 -21.97 -21.06 12.31
C PRO A 236 -20.71 -21.15 13.18
N ILE A 237 -19.49 -21.20 12.61
CA ILE A 237 -18.25 -21.28 13.40
C ILE A 237 -18.00 -19.97 14.15
N ILE A 238 -18.18 -18.84 13.47
CA ILE A 238 -18.03 -17.51 14.05
C ILE A 238 -19.10 -17.29 15.13
N ARG A 239 -20.36 -17.68 14.84
CA ARG A 239 -21.44 -17.63 15.82
C ARG A 239 -21.17 -18.49 17.05
N LEU A 240 -20.62 -19.69 16.88
CA LEU A 240 -20.26 -20.57 18.01
C LEU A 240 -19.21 -19.93 18.91
N TYR A 241 -18.22 -19.23 18.34
CA TYR A 241 -17.25 -18.47 19.12
C TYR A 241 -17.92 -17.33 19.89
N ILE A 242 -18.72 -16.49 19.20
CA ILE A 242 -19.40 -15.33 19.82
C ILE A 242 -20.29 -15.80 20.98
N TYR A 243 -21.21 -16.72 20.74
CA TYR A 243 -22.18 -17.17 21.75
C TYR A 243 -21.57 -18.11 22.80
N GLY A 244 -20.41 -18.72 22.50
CA GLY A 244 -19.74 -19.66 23.39
C GLY A 244 -18.76 -19.01 24.36
N THR A 245 -18.27 -17.80 24.06
CA THR A 245 -17.19 -17.16 24.81
C THR A 245 -17.53 -15.77 25.34
N ASP A 246 -18.50 -15.08 24.74
CA ASP A 246 -18.78 -13.64 24.94
C ASP A 246 -17.59 -12.71 24.64
N LEU A 247 -16.50 -13.23 24.05
CA LEU A 247 -15.32 -12.45 23.69
C LEU A 247 -15.54 -11.73 22.35
N SER A 248 -14.84 -10.60 22.20
CA SER A 248 -14.78 -9.86 20.95
C SER A 248 -14.20 -10.73 19.83
N ILE A 249 -14.74 -10.57 18.62
CA ILE A 249 -14.18 -11.15 17.40
C ILE A 249 -12.98 -10.35 16.88
N TYR A 250 -12.76 -9.15 17.41
CA TYR A 250 -11.67 -8.26 17.04
C TYR A 250 -10.50 -8.33 18.03
N ASP A 251 -10.71 -8.80 19.26
CA ASP A 251 -9.63 -9.15 20.19
C ASP A 251 -10.05 -10.29 21.13
N ILE A 252 -9.38 -11.43 21.02
CA ILE A 252 -9.65 -12.64 21.82
C ILE A 252 -9.37 -12.49 23.32
N LYS A 253 -8.86 -11.34 23.78
CA LYS A 253 -8.64 -11.04 25.21
C LYS A 253 -9.69 -10.10 25.79
N GLU A 254 -10.52 -9.48 24.96
CA GLU A 254 -11.45 -8.44 25.37
C GLU A 254 -12.90 -8.89 25.18
N TYR A 255 -13.80 -8.34 26.00
CA TYR A 255 -15.26 -8.56 25.88
C TYR A 255 -15.94 -7.47 25.05
N SER A 256 -15.24 -6.36 24.79
CA SER A 256 -15.78 -5.20 24.09
C SER A 256 -14.93 -4.82 22.90
N ASP A 257 -15.59 -4.45 21.82
CA ASP A 257 -14.94 -3.90 20.64
C ASP A 257 -14.42 -2.47 20.90
N PRO A 258 -13.47 -1.99 20.08
CA PRO A 258 -13.04 -0.60 20.12
C PRO A 258 -14.20 0.42 20.09
N PRO A 259 -14.08 1.54 20.81
CA PRO A 259 -15.19 2.48 21.01
C PRO A 259 -15.45 3.36 19.78
N THR A 260 -16.68 3.35 19.28
CA THR A 260 -17.10 4.13 18.10
C THR A 260 -17.55 5.57 18.41
N ASP A 261 -16.92 6.21 19.40
CA ASP A 261 -17.29 7.55 19.87
C ASP A 261 -17.21 8.64 18.78
N TYR A 262 -16.41 8.39 17.74
CA TYR A 262 -16.29 9.28 16.59
C TYR A 262 -17.59 9.49 15.80
N VAL A 263 -18.55 8.57 15.91
CA VAL A 263 -19.89 8.73 15.34
C VAL A 263 -20.60 9.96 15.89
N ASN A 264 -20.48 10.19 17.20
CA ASN A 264 -21.10 11.37 17.84
C ASN A 264 -20.43 12.65 17.38
N TYR A 265 -19.10 12.63 17.21
CA TYR A 265 -18.33 13.77 16.73
C TYR A 265 -18.70 14.14 15.28
N LEU A 266 -18.72 13.15 14.39
CA LEU A 266 -19.02 13.34 12.97
C LEU A 266 -20.45 13.77 12.69
N ASN A 267 -21.38 13.46 13.60
CA ASN A 267 -22.78 13.86 13.50
C ASN A 267 -23.10 15.21 14.17
N GLN A 268 -22.12 15.92 14.72
CA GLN A 268 -22.34 17.29 15.20
C GLN A 268 -22.61 18.23 14.01
N PRO A 269 -23.66 19.09 14.05
CA PRO A 269 -24.02 19.96 12.92
C PRO A 269 -22.87 20.86 12.43
N ASP A 270 -22.08 21.40 13.37
CA ASP A 270 -20.92 22.23 13.04
C ASP A 270 -19.78 21.45 12.38
N ILE A 271 -19.65 20.16 12.70
CA ILE A 271 -18.65 19.28 12.09
C ILE A 271 -19.07 18.91 10.68
N ILE A 272 -20.32 18.44 10.47
CA ILE A 272 -20.89 18.14 9.14
C ILE A 272 -20.68 19.33 8.18
N LYS A 273 -21.02 20.54 8.65
CA LYS A 273 -20.84 21.77 7.86
C LYS A 273 -19.38 22.07 7.53
N GLN A 274 -18.48 21.92 8.50
CA GLN A 274 -17.05 22.25 8.31
C GLN A 274 -16.31 21.25 7.42
N ILE A 275 -16.79 20.00 7.32
CA ILE A 275 -16.20 18.98 6.45
C ILE A 275 -16.88 18.91 5.08
N GLY A 276 -17.94 19.69 4.87
CA GLY A 276 -18.68 19.72 3.61
C GLY A 276 -19.54 18.47 3.39
N ALA A 277 -19.83 17.72 4.46
CA ALA A 277 -20.69 16.54 4.39
C ALA A 277 -22.14 16.97 4.16
N LYS A 278 -22.86 16.17 3.37
CA LYS A 278 -24.30 16.37 3.07
C LYS A 278 -25.17 15.35 3.78
N GLU A 279 -24.63 14.14 3.92
CA GLU A 279 -25.28 13.02 4.56
C GLU A 279 -25.01 12.98 6.07
N LYS A 280 -25.92 12.33 6.79
CA LYS A 280 -25.68 11.93 8.17
C LYS A 280 -24.66 10.79 8.18
N PHE A 281 -23.72 10.84 9.10
CA PHE A 281 -22.70 9.79 9.21
C PHE A 281 -23.29 8.50 9.78
N ASP A 282 -23.05 7.40 9.07
CA ASP A 282 -23.21 6.03 9.58
C ASP A 282 -21.90 5.25 9.42
N VAL A 283 -21.63 4.32 10.33
CA VAL A 283 -20.34 3.60 10.35
C VAL A 283 -20.27 2.59 9.22
N CYS A 284 -21.31 1.78 9.07
CA CYS A 284 -21.39 0.73 8.07
C CYS A 284 -22.78 0.73 7.41
N SER A 285 -22.81 0.33 6.15
CA SER A 285 -24.02 0.27 5.33
C SER A 285 -24.50 -1.16 5.18
N ASP A 286 -25.53 -1.54 5.95
CA ASP A 286 -26.18 -2.86 5.85
C ASP A 286 -26.61 -3.22 4.41
N PRO A 287 -27.21 -2.31 3.61
CA PRO A 287 -27.54 -2.62 2.22
C PRO A 287 -26.33 -3.01 1.38
N ILE A 288 -25.19 -2.33 1.56
CA ILE A 288 -23.95 -2.69 0.87
C ILE A 288 -23.41 -4.02 1.36
N TYR A 289 -23.40 -4.24 2.68
CA TYR A 289 -22.96 -5.50 3.25
C TYR A 289 -23.72 -6.69 2.66
N PHE A 290 -25.06 -6.63 2.69
CA PHE A 290 -25.90 -7.71 2.14
C PHE A 290 -25.78 -7.85 0.62
N ALA A 291 -25.65 -6.74 -0.13
CA ALA A 291 -25.43 -6.82 -1.58
C ALA A 291 -24.13 -7.57 -1.93
N PHE A 292 -23.06 -7.37 -1.16
CA PHE A 292 -21.80 -8.09 -1.33
C PHE A 292 -21.87 -9.55 -0.87
N GLN A 293 -22.65 -9.84 0.17
CA GLN A 293 -22.90 -11.20 0.61
C GLN A 293 -23.71 -11.98 -0.45
N ASP A 294 -24.80 -11.40 -0.94
CA ASP A 294 -25.72 -12.01 -1.90
C ASP A 294 -25.06 -12.26 -3.27
N SER A 295 -24.12 -11.41 -3.67
CA SER A 295 -23.32 -11.62 -4.89
C SER A 295 -22.28 -12.74 -4.74
N GLY A 296 -21.98 -13.15 -3.50
CA GLY A 296 -20.93 -14.10 -3.17
C GLY A 296 -19.52 -13.49 -3.15
N ASP A 297 -19.39 -12.17 -3.26
CA ASP A 297 -18.10 -11.47 -3.23
C ASP A 297 -17.38 -11.68 -1.89
N VAL A 298 -18.13 -11.75 -0.78
CA VAL A 298 -17.58 -11.95 0.57
C VAL A 298 -16.71 -13.20 0.69
N ILE A 299 -17.04 -14.25 -0.06
CA ILE A 299 -16.29 -15.51 -0.03
C ILE A 299 -15.47 -15.76 -1.31
N SER A 300 -15.35 -14.74 -2.16
CA SER A 300 -14.50 -14.78 -3.35
C SER A 300 -13.02 -14.79 -2.96
N ASN A 301 -12.18 -15.31 -3.85
CA ASN A 301 -10.73 -15.35 -3.67
C ASN A 301 -10.07 -14.18 -4.40
N THR A 302 -9.49 -13.23 -3.65
CA THR A 302 -8.76 -12.07 -4.20
C THR A 302 -7.24 -12.25 -4.18
N ALA A 303 -6.74 -13.39 -3.70
CA ALA A 303 -5.31 -13.69 -3.68
C ALA A 303 -4.69 -13.71 -5.09
N ASN A 304 -5.47 -14.03 -6.12
CA ASN A 304 -5.02 -13.97 -7.52
C ASN A 304 -4.59 -12.55 -7.96
N HIS A 305 -5.18 -11.50 -7.39
CA HIS A 305 -4.77 -10.12 -7.64
C HIS A 305 -3.42 -9.82 -6.98
N ILE A 306 -3.20 -10.34 -5.77
CA ILE A 306 -1.91 -10.26 -5.03
C ILE A 306 -0.81 -10.97 -5.82
N GLU A 307 -1.07 -12.20 -6.27
CA GLU A 307 -0.14 -13.01 -7.10
C GLU A 307 0.26 -12.26 -8.37
N TYR A 308 -0.72 -11.73 -9.10
CA TYR A 308 -0.49 -10.93 -10.31
C TYR A 308 0.41 -9.72 -10.02
N LEU A 309 0.11 -8.95 -8.97
CA LEU A 309 0.85 -7.74 -8.62
C LEU A 309 2.30 -8.05 -8.19
N LEU A 310 2.52 -9.17 -7.47
CA LEU A 310 3.87 -9.64 -7.13
C LEU A 310 4.71 -9.95 -8.37
N ASP A 311 4.12 -10.63 -9.36
CA ASP A 311 4.77 -10.92 -10.65
C ASP A 311 5.01 -9.65 -11.50
N LYS A 312 4.28 -8.56 -11.21
CA LYS A 312 4.53 -7.23 -11.76
C LYS A 312 5.50 -6.39 -10.92
N ASN A 313 6.19 -7.00 -9.96
CA ASN A 313 7.17 -6.38 -9.08
C ASN A 313 6.60 -5.27 -8.15
N ILE A 314 5.31 -5.33 -7.84
CA ILE A 314 4.69 -4.48 -6.82
C ILE A 314 4.91 -5.14 -5.45
N PRO A 315 5.63 -4.49 -4.51
CA PRO A 315 5.75 -4.98 -3.15
C PRO A 315 4.42 -5.02 -2.41
N ILE A 316 4.24 -6.10 -1.65
CA ILE A 316 3.04 -6.41 -0.87
C ILE A 316 3.44 -6.65 0.59
N LEU A 317 2.74 -5.95 1.47
CA LEU A 317 2.79 -6.16 2.91
C LEU A 317 1.48 -6.79 3.38
N LEU A 318 1.56 -7.94 4.02
CA LEU A 318 0.47 -8.49 4.82
C LEU A 318 0.86 -8.36 6.29
N TYR A 319 0.04 -7.72 7.10
CA TYR A 319 0.30 -7.58 8.53
C TYR A 319 -0.93 -7.97 9.34
N HIS A 320 -0.75 -8.75 10.40
CA HIS A 320 -1.86 -9.25 11.20
C HIS A 320 -1.55 -9.09 12.69
N GLY A 321 -2.48 -8.51 13.43
CA GLY A 321 -2.51 -8.59 14.88
C GLY A 321 -2.74 -10.03 15.35
N ASP A 322 -2.00 -10.47 16.37
CA ASP A 322 -2.03 -11.85 16.83
C ASP A 322 -3.14 -12.20 17.82
N LEU A 323 -3.98 -11.22 18.16
CA LEU A 323 -5.18 -11.37 18.99
C LEU A 323 -6.48 -11.23 18.19
N ASP A 324 -6.41 -10.95 16.89
CA ASP A 324 -7.59 -10.91 16.03
C ASP A 324 -8.14 -12.32 15.79
N PHE A 325 -9.44 -12.49 15.96
CA PHE A 325 -10.14 -13.74 15.64
C PHE A 325 -10.65 -13.74 14.20
N ILE A 326 -11.40 -12.73 13.80
CA ILE A 326 -12.14 -12.73 12.53
C ILE A 326 -11.20 -12.76 11.32
N CYS A 327 -10.04 -12.13 11.40
CA CYS A 327 -9.01 -12.20 10.35
C CYS A 327 -7.66 -12.61 10.94
N ASN A 328 -7.70 -13.68 11.74
CA ASN A 328 -6.56 -14.16 12.52
C ASN A 328 -5.26 -14.34 11.70
N TRP A 329 -4.14 -14.18 12.39
CA TRP A 329 -2.82 -14.22 11.76
C TRP A 329 -2.42 -15.60 11.21
N TYR A 330 -3.01 -16.71 11.68
CA TYR A 330 -2.76 -18.03 11.11
C TYR A 330 -3.34 -18.11 9.70
N GLY A 331 -4.59 -17.67 9.52
CA GLY A 331 -5.23 -17.57 8.21
C GLY A 331 -4.46 -16.66 7.27
N GLY A 332 -4.06 -15.47 7.74
CA GLY A 332 -3.23 -14.55 6.96
C GLY A 332 -1.88 -15.15 6.54
N HIS A 333 -1.23 -15.90 7.44
CA HIS A 333 0.06 -16.55 7.16
C HIS A 333 -0.08 -17.70 6.17
N ASP A 334 -1.11 -18.54 6.35
CA ASP A 334 -1.43 -19.63 5.42
C ASP A 334 -1.75 -19.07 4.02
N VAL A 335 -2.48 -17.96 3.93
CA VAL A 335 -2.66 -17.25 2.65
C VAL A 335 -1.31 -16.90 2.05
N ALA A 336 -0.44 -16.22 2.80
CA ALA A 336 0.89 -15.81 2.31
C ALA A 336 1.75 -17.00 1.83
N LEU A 337 1.67 -18.15 2.49
CA LEU A 337 2.40 -19.38 2.12
C LEU A 337 1.83 -20.09 0.88
N ASN A 338 0.54 -19.87 0.58
CA ASN A 338 -0.17 -20.50 -0.53
C ASN A 338 -0.33 -19.62 -1.78
N LEU A 339 0.15 -18.36 -1.75
CA LEU A 339 0.22 -17.52 -2.94
C LEU A 339 1.05 -18.18 -4.05
N ASN A 340 0.50 -18.23 -5.25
CA ASN A 340 1.15 -18.79 -6.43
C ASN A 340 1.76 -17.69 -7.32
N TRP A 341 3.06 -17.42 -7.12
CA TRP A 341 3.81 -16.38 -7.84
C TRP A 341 5.28 -16.77 -8.03
N SER A 342 6.01 -16.01 -8.85
CA SER A 342 7.36 -16.36 -9.33
C SER A 342 8.41 -16.62 -8.23
N HIS A 343 8.22 -16.10 -7.02
CA HIS A 343 9.13 -16.34 -5.89
C HIS A 343 8.46 -16.99 -4.68
N ALA A 344 7.32 -17.66 -4.86
CA ALA A 344 6.59 -18.34 -3.78
C ALA A 344 7.48 -19.33 -2.98
N ASP A 345 8.31 -20.12 -3.66
CA ASP A 345 9.23 -21.05 -3.01
C ASP A 345 10.30 -20.35 -2.15
N GLN A 346 10.72 -19.16 -2.54
CA GLN A 346 11.68 -18.38 -1.76
C GLN A 346 11.02 -17.88 -0.48
N PHE A 347 9.77 -17.41 -0.57
CA PHE A 347 9.00 -17.00 0.58
C PHE A 347 8.76 -18.17 1.54
N ARG A 348 8.26 -19.31 1.05
CA ARG A 348 8.02 -20.52 1.87
C ARG A 348 9.25 -21.01 2.62
N LYS A 349 10.46 -20.81 2.06
CA LYS A 349 11.74 -21.21 2.67
C LYS A 349 12.39 -20.09 3.50
N ALA A 350 11.88 -18.87 3.45
CA ALA A 350 12.46 -17.75 4.16
C ALA A 350 12.31 -17.94 5.68
N PRO A 351 13.35 -17.66 6.47
CA PRO A 351 13.25 -17.78 7.92
C PRO A 351 12.35 -16.67 8.49
N THR A 352 11.71 -16.99 9.61
CA THR A 352 10.99 -16.01 10.42
C THR A 352 11.99 -15.24 11.29
N HIS A 353 11.87 -13.92 11.31
CA HIS A 353 12.68 -13.02 12.10
C HIS A 353 11.83 -12.30 13.15
N GLU A 354 12.37 -12.08 14.35
CA GLU A 354 11.74 -11.18 15.33
C GLU A 354 12.06 -9.72 15.00
N TRP A 355 11.15 -8.80 15.35
CA TRP A 355 11.40 -7.37 15.30
C TRP A 355 10.99 -6.69 16.62
N SER A 356 11.55 -5.51 16.86
CA SER A 356 11.36 -4.78 18.10
C SER A 356 11.26 -3.28 17.84
N VAL A 357 10.46 -2.61 18.66
CA VAL A 357 10.29 -1.15 18.67
C VAL A 357 10.70 -0.66 20.04
N SER A 358 11.58 0.35 20.07
CA SER A 358 12.02 0.96 21.33
C SER A 358 12.55 -0.07 22.35
N GLY A 359 13.24 -1.12 21.85
CA GLY A 359 13.80 -2.22 22.67
C GLY A 359 12.80 -3.28 23.14
N LYS A 360 11.51 -3.17 22.79
CA LYS A 360 10.47 -4.16 23.12
C LYS A 360 10.12 -5.01 21.90
N LYS A 361 9.94 -6.33 22.11
CA LYS A 361 9.48 -7.24 21.06
C LYS A 361 8.11 -6.77 20.55
N ALA A 362 8.03 -6.50 19.25
CA ALA A 362 6.83 -5.99 18.58
C ALA A 362 6.16 -7.04 17.69
N GLY A 363 6.89 -8.10 17.31
CA GLY A 363 6.33 -9.20 16.55
C GLY A 363 7.35 -10.01 15.77
N THR A 364 6.89 -10.69 14.74
CA THR A 364 7.74 -11.42 13.78
C THR A 364 7.46 -11.01 12.35
N TYR A 365 8.40 -11.25 11.45
CA TYR A 365 8.19 -11.12 10.02
C TYR A 365 8.87 -12.23 9.23
N GLN A 366 8.30 -12.55 8.08
CA GLN A 366 8.88 -13.41 7.06
C GLN A 366 8.88 -12.62 5.76
N GLU A 367 10.00 -12.60 5.02
CA GLU A 367 10.13 -11.81 3.80
C GLU A 367 10.95 -12.52 2.72
N ALA A 368 10.49 -12.41 1.47
CA ALA A 368 11.26 -12.80 0.29
C ALA A 368 10.81 -11.99 -0.92
N SER A 369 11.77 -11.51 -1.71
CA SER A 369 11.52 -10.68 -2.89
C SER A 369 10.56 -9.52 -2.57
N ASN A 370 9.38 -9.47 -3.20
CA ASN A 370 8.40 -8.40 -3.05
C ASN A 370 7.30 -8.72 -2.00
N LEU A 371 7.34 -9.85 -1.30
CA LEU A 371 6.33 -10.20 -0.29
C LEU A 371 6.92 -10.17 1.12
N ARG A 372 6.21 -9.51 2.04
CA ARG A 372 6.50 -9.53 3.48
C ARG A 372 5.21 -9.80 4.27
N PHE A 373 5.28 -10.80 5.14
CA PHE A 373 4.26 -11.08 6.15
C PHE A 373 4.75 -10.63 7.52
N VAL A 374 3.91 -9.93 8.28
CA VAL A 374 4.23 -9.43 9.62
C VAL A 374 3.15 -9.90 10.60
N ARG A 375 3.57 -10.57 11.67
CA ARG A 375 2.73 -10.77 12.85
C ARG A 375 3.05 -9.65 13.83
N VAL A 376 2.02 -8.97 14.34
CA VAL A 376 2.12 -7.90 15.33
C VAL A 376 1.63 -8.44 16.67
N TYR A 377 2.49 -8.39 17.69
CA TYR A 377 2.15 -8.90 19.01
C TYR A 377 1.21 -7.97 19.76
N ASN A 378 0.26 -8.58 20.48
CA ASN A 378 -0.72 -7.91 21.33
C ASN A 378 -1.56 -6.88 20.56
N ALA A 379 -1.92 -7.21 19.33
CA ALA A 379 -2.83 -6.42 18.52
C ALA A 379 -4.03 -7.26 18.11
N GLY A 380 -5.23 -6.69 18.26
CA GLY A 380 -6.46 -7.21 17.67
C GLY A 380 -6.59 -6.87 16.18
N HIS A 381 -7.83 -6.75 15.71
CA HIS A 381 -8.19 -6.54 14.31
C HIS A 381 -7.63 -5.21 13.76
N GLU A 382 -7.89 -4.11 14.46
CA GLU A 382 -7.42 -2.77 14.14
C GLU A 382 -6.01 -2.55 14.69
N VAL A 383 -4.99 -3.13 14.04
CA VAL A 383 -3.60 -3.10 14.52
C VAL A 383 -3.12 -1.71 14.96
N PRO A 384 -3.41 -0.60 14.23
CA PRO A 384 -2.97 0.72 14.67
C PRO A 384 -3.68 1.22 15.93
N TYR A 385 -4.90 0.79 16.22
CA TYR A 385 -5.58 1.09 17.49
C TYR A 385 -4.89 0.41 18.67
N TYR A 386 -4.63 -0.90 18.57
CA TYR A 386 -4.04 -1.69 19.67
C TYR A 386 -2.54 -1.44 19.86
N GLN A 387 -1.81 -1.24 18.77
CA GLN A 387 -0.36 -1.09 18.77
C GLN A 387 0.09 0.14 17.94
N PRO A 388 -0.28 1.36 18.33
CA PRO A 388 -0.09 2.57 17.53
C PRO A 388 1.39 2.91 17.29
N GLU A 389 2.25 2.73 18.30
CA GLU A 389 3.70 2.94 18.13
C GLU A 389 4.28 1.93 17.12
N ASN A 390 3.85 0.66 17.19
CA ASN A 390 4.36 -0.40 16.33
C ASN A 390 3.86 -0.28 14.89
N SER A 391 2.64 0.21 14.68
CA SER A 391 2.10 0.46 13.33
C SER A 391 2.83 1.61 12.63
N LEU A 392 3.28 2.63 13.37
CA LEU A 392 3.97 3.80 12.83
C LEU A 392 5.51 3.65 12.72
N SER A 393 6.16 2.98 13.68
CA SER A 393 7.51 3.32 14.19
C SER A 393 8.60 3.68 13.17
N SER A 394 9.25 4.82 13.49
CA SER A 394 10.21 5.61 12.73
C SER A 394 11.68 5.45 13.16
N ASN A 395 12.03 4.39 13.91
CA ASN A 395 13.42 4.11 14.34
C ASN A 395 13.70 2.61 14.55
N GLY A 396 13.38 1.75 13.56
CA GLY A 396 13.80 0.35 13.66
C GLY A 396 13.30 -0.67 12.65
N LYS A 397 12.43 -0.27 11.71
CA LYS A 397 11.78 -1.05 10.62
C LYS A 397 10.35 -1.56 10.92
N ARG A 398 9.39 -0.95 10.18
CA ARG A 398 8.53 -1.61 9.16
C ARG A 398 7.05 -1.97 9.50
N ILE A 399 6.13 -1.01 9.47
CA ILE A 399 4.89 -1.06 8.65
C ILE A 399 4.87 0.16 7.73
N ALA A 400 4.68 1.39 8.23
CA ALA A 400 4.82 2.63 7.44
C ALA A 400 6.23 2.84 6.79
N ASP A 401 7.28 2.23 7.37
CA ASP A 401 8.68 2.30 6.88
C ASP A 401 9.07 1.21 5.86
N ILE A 402 8.23 0.19 5.62
CA ILE A 402 8.48 -0.80 4.53
C ILE A 402 8.58 -0.11 3.17
N PHE A 403 8.07 1.12 3.11
CA PHE A 403 7.83 1.89 1.92
C PHE A 403 8.99 2.81 1.51
N LYS A 404 10.10 2.85 2.28
CA LYS A 404 11.31 3.62 1.96
C LYS A 404 12.51 2.83 1.40
N LYS A 405 12.35 1.60 0.91
CA LYS A 405 13.48 0.86 0.28
C LYS A 405 13.15 0.19 -1.07
N LYS A 406 13.11 1.00 -2.14
CA LYS A 406 13.71 0.63 -3.42
C LYS A 406 14.75 1.71 -3.79
N VAL A 407 16.00 1.26 -3.96
CA VAL A 407 17.27 2.00 -4.10
C VAL A 407 17.89 2.52 -2.79
N GLN A 408 18.52 1.61 -2.02
CA GLN A 408 19.56 2.05 -1.07
C GLN A 408 20.74 2.62 -1.86
N GLY A 409 21.17 3.84 -1.51
CA GLY A 409 22.25 4.58 -2.16
C GLY A 409 21.81 5.62 -3.20
N LEU A 410 20.51 5.78 -3.49
CA LEU A 410 20.08 6.84 -4.42
C LEU A 410 20.46 8.24 -3.93
N GLN A 411 20.30 8.49 -2.63
CA GLN A 411 20.67 9.77 -2.03
C GLN A 411 22.20 9.99 -2.08
N GLU A 412 22.99 8.98 -1.70
CA GLU A 412 24.45 9.00 -1.81
C GLU A 412 24.91 9.24 -3.27
N LEU A 413 24.20 8.70 -4.26
CA LEU A 413 24.47 8.94 -5.68
C LEU A 413 24.06 10.36 -6.12
N LYS A 414 22.92 10.87 -5.63
CA LYS A 414 22.46 12.24 -5.93
C LYS A 414 23.39 13.30 -5.34
N GLU A 415 23.90 13.08 -4.12
CA GLU A 415 24.83 13.98 -3.44
C GLU A 415 26.16 14.17 -4.17
N GLN A 416 26.57 13.20 -4.98
CA GLN A 416 27.76 13.31 -5.82
C GLN A 416 27.58 14.27 -7.02
N ASN A 417 26.35 14.71 -7.31
CA ASN A 417 26.00 15.73 -8.31
C ASN A 417 26.67 15.54 -9.68
N LYS A 418 26.67 14.30 -10.18
CA LYS A 418 27.34 13.90 -11.41
C LYS A 418 26.46 14.18 -12.63
N LYS A 419 27.05 14.73 -13.68
CA LYS A 419 26.39 15.08 -14.94
C LYS A 419 26.71 14.08 -16.05
N VAL A 420 26.07 14.26 -17.20
CA VAL A 420 26.39 13.48 -18.41
C VAL A 420 27.88 13.61 -18.75
N GLY A 421 28.53 12.47 -18.92
CA GLY A 421 29.97 12.32 -19.11
C GLY A 421 30.74 12.09 -17.81
N GLN A 422 30.07 12.01 -16.66
CA GLN A 422 30.67 11.77 -15.34
C GLN A 422 30.19 10.49 -14.68
N ILE A 423 30.87 10.09 -13.60
CA ILE A 423 30.60 8.85 -12.87
C ILE A 423 30.24 9.11 -11.42
N ALA A 424 29.10 8.56 -11.01
CA ALA A 424 28.72 8.41 -9.61
C ALA A 424 29.06 7.00 -9.14
N TYR A 425 29.25 6.78 -7.84
CA TYR A 425 29.56 5.46 -7.32
C TYR A 425 28.96 5.19 -5.95
N LEU A 426 28.82 3.92 -5.59
CA LEU A 426 28.52 3.50 -4.22
C LEU A 426 29.62 2.58 -3.72
N GLU A 427 30.10 2.82 -2.50
CA GLU A 427 31.00 1.90 -1.82
C GLU A 427 30.20 0.97 -0.92
N ARG A 428 30.34 -0.34 -1.10
CA ARG A 428 29.65 -1.37 -0.32
C ARG A 428 30.60 -2.51 -0.02
N GLY A 429 30.97 -2.67 1.24
CA GLY A 429 31.78 -3.81 1.71
C GLY A 429 33.13 -3.93 0.99
N GLY A 430 33.85 -2.82 0.81
CA GLY A 430 35.15 -2.79 0.12
C GLY A 430 35.07 -2.95 -1.40
N ARG A 431 33.88 -2.83 -1.99
CA ARG A 431 33.67 -2.82 -3.44
C ARG A 431 33.05 -1.50 -3.88
N TYR A 432 33.42 -1.04 -5.07
CA TYR A 432 32.85 0.12 -5.71
C TYR A 432 31.89 -0.30 -6.83
N ILE A 433 30.69 0.28 -6.84
CA ILE A 433 29.69 0.13 -7.90
C ILE A 433 29.61 1.46 -8.64
N PHE A 434 30.07 1.49 -9.89
CA PHE A 434 30.09 2.70 -10.71
C PHE A 434 28.82 2.84 -11.56
N TYR A 435 28.23 4.03 -11.53
CA TYR A 435 27.07 4.45 -12.30
C TYR A 435 27.51 5.43 -13.36
N VAL A 436 27.51 4.95 -14.60
CA VAL A 436 28.05 5.67 -15.76
C VAL A 436 26.95 6.52 -16.40
N ILE A 437 27.09 7.84 -16.37
CA ILE A 437 26.05 8.76 -16.88
C ILE A 437 26.38 9.16 -18.32
N THR A 438 25.91 8.39 -19.30
CA THR A 438 26.23 8.61 -20.72
C THR A 438 25.27 9.56 -21.45
N LYS A 439 24.13 9.87 -20.83
CA LYS A 439 23.02 10.64 -21.39
C LYS A 439 22.14 11.19 -20.29
N GLU A 440 21.39 12.24 -20.61
CA GLU A 440 20.57 12.95 -19.62
C GLU A 440 19.28 12.19 -19.29
N LYS A 441 18.69 11.52 -20.30
CA LYS A 441 17.41 10.79 -20.15
C LYS A 441 17.53 9.35 -20.63
N TYR A 442 16.84 8.43 -19.95
CA TYR A 442 16.96 6.99 -20.19
C TYR A 442 16.60 6.54 -21.63
N PHE A 443 15.72 7.28 -22.31
CA PHE A 443 15.29 6.99 -23.68
C PHE A 443 16.17 7.62 -24.77
N GLN A 444 17.11 8.50 -24.41
CA GLN A 444 18.05 9.06 -25.38
C GLN A 444 19.09 8.02 -25.79
N LYS A 445 19.80 8.25 -26.89
CA LYS A 445 21.01 7.50 -27.23
C LYS A 445 22.23 8.27 -26.72
N PRO A 446 23.23 7.61 -26.13
CA PRO A 446 24.46 8.28 -25.74
C PRO A 446 25.23 8.71 -26.99
N SER A 447 25.88 9.87 -26.93
CA SER A 447 26.81 10.27 -27.99
C SER A 447 28.14 9.53 -27.81
N LYS A 448 28.82 9.27 -28.93
CA LYS A 448 30.19 8.73 -28.96
C LYS A 448 31.15 9.50 -28.04
N ALA A 449 31.14 10.83 -28.14
CA ALA A 449 31.97 11.70 -27.31
C ALA A 449 31.64 11.61 -25.80
N ASN A 450 30.37 11.47 -25.41
CA ASN A 450 30.00 11.31 -24.00
C ASN A 450 30.43 9.95 -23.45
N PHE A 451 30.38 8.91 -24.30
CA PHE A 451 30.81 7.57 -23.95
C PHE A 451 32.33 7.48 -23.76
N GLU A 452 33.12 8.09 -24.65
CA GLU A 452 34.58 8.20 -24.51
C GLU A 452 34.96 8.96 -23.24
N ARG A 453 34.32 10.12 -23.02
CA ARG A 453 34.59 10.97 -21.86
C ARG A 453 34.35 10.26 -20.54
N VAL A 454 33.24 9.54 -20.42
CA VAL A 454 32.89 8.86 -19.17
C VAL A 454 33.80 7.65 -18.91
N LEU A 455 34.26 6.96 -19.95
CA LEU A 455 35.21 5.86 -19.80
C LEU A 455 36.59 6.34 -19.35
N ASN A 456 37.05 7.48 -19.86
CA ASN A 456 38.28 8.07 -19.36
C ASN A 456 38.14 8.56 -17.91
N GLU A 457 36.99 9.09 -17.50
CA GLU A 457 36.73 9.41 -16.09
C GLU A 457 36.75 8.14 -15.22
N LEU A 458 36.16 7.03 -15.69
CA LEU A 458 36.20 5.74 -14.97
C LEU A 458 37.63 5.26 -14.73
N ARG A 459 38.48 5.37 -15.76
CA ARG A 459 39.89 4.99 -15.69
C ARG A 459 40.62 5.77 -14.61
N VAL A 460 40.50 7.10 -14.63
CA VAL A 460 41.12 7.98 -13.63
C VAL A 460 40.64 7.64 -12.22
N MET A 461 39.32 7.47 -12.03
CA MET A 461 38.78 7.11 -10.72
C MET A 461 39.28 5.75 -10.23
N CYS A 462 39.41 4.76 -11.11
CA CYS A 462 39.96 3.46 -10.72
C CYS A 462 41.43 3.56 -10.32
N GLU A 463 42.23 4.40 -10.99
CA GLU A 463 43.63 4.63 -10.62
C GLU A 463 43.75 5.33 -9.26
N GLU A 464 42.98 6.39 -9.02
CA GLU A 464 42.95 7.12 -7.75
C GLU A 464 42.49 6.24 -6.58
N MET A 465 41.52 5.37 -6.82
CA MET A 465 40.99 4.42 -5.83
C MET A 465 41.81 3.12 -5.75
N ASN A 466 42.91 3.00 -6.50
CA ASN A 466 43.77 1.82 -6.59
C ASN A 466 43.00 0.51 -6.92
N ILE A 467 41.97 0.62 -7.76
CA ILE A 467 41.16 -0.50 -8.25
C ILE A 467 41.90 -1.15 -9.42
N ARG A 468 42.31 -2.41 -9.26
CA ARG A 468 43.08 -3.14 -10.28
C ARG A 468 42.25 -4.12 -11.12
N ASN A 469 41.03 -4.42 -10.68
CA ASN A 469 40.12 -5.33 -11.39
C ASN A 469 38.79 -4.62 -11.57
N LEU A 470 38.40 -4.38 -12.82
CA LEU A 470 37.14 -3.72 -13.16
C LEU A 470 36.28 -4.70 -13.94
N SER A 471 35.16 -5.14 -13.35
CA SER A 471 34.15 -5.88 -14.08
C SER A 471 33.25 -4.92 -14.84
N MET A 472 33.18 -5.08 -16.16
CA MET A 472 32.46 -4.17 -17.04
C MET A 472 31.48 -4.96 -17.91
N PRO A 473 30.16 -4.82 -17.72
CA PRO A 473 29.20 -5.44 -18.62
C PRO A 473 29.27 -4.79 -20.00
N ARG A 474 28.59 -5.37 -21.01
CA ARG A 474 28.42 -4.74 -22.33
C ARG A 474 27.66 -3.42 -22.20
N ILE A 475 28.40 -2.32 -22.09
CA ILE A 475 27.88 -0.96 -21.93
C ILE A 475 27.74 -0.27 -23.29
N GLY A 476 26.73 0.58 -23.46
CA GLY A 476 26.52 1.36 -24.68
C GLY A 476 25.99 0.57 -25.89
N THR A 477 26.10 -0.77 -25.90
CA THR A 477 25.68 -1.60 -27.06
C THR A 477 24.28 -2.19 -26.93
N GLY A 478 23.64 -2.06 -25.75
CA GLY A 478 22.28 -2.54 -25.47
C GLY A 478 21.19 -1.62 -26.04
N LEU A 479 20.29 -1.12 -25.18
CA LEU A 479 19.24 -0.14 -25.57
C LEU A 479 19.80 1.14 -26.21
N ASP A 480 21.06 1.43 -25.93
CA ASP A 480 21.82 2.57 -26.44
C ASP A 480 22.29 2.42 -27.89
N LYS A 481 22.38 1.18 -28.40
CA LYS A 481 22.70 0.82 -29.78
C LYS A 481 24.00 1.42 -30.36
N LEU A 482 25.03 1.69 -29.54
CA LEU A 482 26.37 1.98 -30.07
C LEU A 482 26.96 0.73 -30.72
N PRO A 483 27.72 0.86 -31.83
CA PRO A 483 28.36 -0.30 -32.46
C PRO A 483 29.36 -0.98 -31.52
N LEU A 484 29.28 -2.32 -31.43
CA LEU A 484 30.10 -3.12 -30.50
C LEU A 484 31.60 -2.94 -30.76
N GLU A 485 32.02 -2.94 -32.03
CA GLU A 485 33.42 -2.75 -32.43
C GLU A 485 33.95 -1.40 -31.93
N TYR A 486 33.20 -0.32 -32.17
CA TYR A 486 33.55 1.00 -31.69
C TYR A 486 33.66 1.06 -30.15
N VAL A 487 32.72 0.44 -29.43
CA VAL A 487 32.76 0.40 -27.95
C VAL A 487 34.00 -0.38 -27.46
N HIS A 488 34.30 -1.52 -28.07
CA HIS A 488 35.48 -2.32 -27.74
C HIS A 488 36.78 -1.55 -27.98
N ASP A 489 36.89 -0.87 -29.13
CA ASP A 489 38.08 -0.09 -29.47
C ASP A 489 38.31 1.05 -28.47
N VAL A 490 37.25 1.76 -28.08
CA VAL A 490 37.33 2.84 -27.09
C VAL A 490 37.71 2.31 -25.71
N ILE A 491 37.12 1.20 -25.25
CA ILE A 491 37.48 0.59 -23.96
C ILE A 491 38.96 0.15 -23.98
N ASN A 492 39.37 -0.56 -25.02
CA ASN A 492 40.75 -1.03 -25.16
C ASN A 492 41.73 0.14 -25.17
N ALA A 493 41.50 1.15 -26.01
CA ALA A 493 42.36 2.32 -26.10
C ALA A 493 42.41 3.12 -24.79
N THR A 494 41.28 3.24 -24.09
CA THR A 494 41.21 3.99 -22.82
C THR A 494 42.06 3.31 -21.76
N PHE A 495 41.94 2.00 -21.58
CA PHE A 495 42.61 1.27 -20.50
C PHE A 495 43.97 0.65 -20.92
N GLN A 496 44.40 0.84 -22.17
CA GLN A 496 45.67 0.36 -22.68
C GLN A 496 46.85 0.96 -21.90
N GLY A 497 47.81 0.12 -21.51
CA GLY A 497 49.00 0.55 -20.77
C GLY A 497 48.77 0.84 -19.29
N THR A 498 47.53 0.69 -18.79
CA THR A 498 47.24 0.75 -17.35
C THR A 498 47.47 -0.62 -16.69
N ASN A 499 47.68 -0.63 -15.37
CA ASN A 499 47.79 -1.86 -14.59
C ASN A 499 46.42 -2.49 -14.25
N MET A 500 45.34 -2.05 -14.91
CA MET A 500 43.98 -2.52 -14.68
C MET A 500 43.65 -3.73 -15.54
N ARG A 501 43.05 -4.74 -14.93
CA ARG A 501 42.45 -5.87 -15.62
C ARG A 501 40.96 -5.62 -15.82
N ILE A 502 40.55 -5.40 -17.06
CA ILE A 502 39.13 -5.32 -17.43
C ILE A 502 38.59 -6.73 -17.61
N LEU A 503 37.54 -7.06 -16.85
CA LEU A 503 36.80 -8.32 -16.92
C LEU A 503 35.48 -8.03 -17.63
N MET A 504 35.44 -8.23 -18.96
CA MET A 504 34.25 -8.06 -19.80
C MET A 504 33.40 -9.32 -19.89
#